data_AF-A0AB35FPA4-F1
#
_entry.id   AF-A0AB35FPA4-F1
#
_cell.length_a   1.000
_cell.length_b   1.000
_cell.length_c   1.000
_cell.angle_alpha   90.00
_cell.angle_beta   90.00
_cell.angle_gamma   90.00
#
_symmetry.space_group_name_H-M   'P 1'
#
loop_
_entity.id
_entity.type
_entity.pdbx_description
1 polymer ?
#
loop_
_entity_poly.entity_id
_entity_poly.type
_entity_poly.pdbx_seq_one_letter_code
_entity_poly.pdbx_strand_id
1 'polypeptide(L)' 'MRYLTTSDVKDRYHISTTTLWRWCKSESIAFPPPIVLSRRKLFKEEEVEAWERSRAKAAA' A
#
# COMPACT_ATOMS: atom_id res chain seq x y z
N MET A 1 -0.77 15.26 -6.53
CA MET A 1 -1.57 14.26 -5.77
C MET A 1 -2.05 13.18 -6.70
N ARG A 2 -1.35 12.04 -6.71
CA ARG A 2 -1.73 10.86 -7.49
C ARG A 2 -2.19 9.78 -6.52
N TYR A 3 -3.24 9.06 -6.91
CA TYR A 3 -3.79 7.96 -6.13
C TYR A 3 -3.56 6.68 -6.91
N LEU A 4 -3.02 5.68 -6.21
CA LEU A 4 -2.86 4.33 -6.71
C LEU A 4 -4.11 3.54 -6.36
N THR A 5 -4.69 2.89 -7.35
CA THR A 5 -5.76 1.93 -7.09
C THR A 5 -5.19 0.64 -6.55
N THR A 6 -6.06 -0.24 -6.06
CA THR A 6 -5.69 -1.59 -5.64
C THR A 6 -5.00 -2.37 -6.78
N SER A 7 -5.40 -2.15 -8.04
CA SER A 7 -4.72 -2.76 -9.19
C SER A 7 -3.33 -2.18 -9.40
N ASP A 8 -3.17 -0.85 -9.35
CA ASP A 8 -1.85 -0.23 -9.56
C ASP A 8 -0.83 -0.70 -8.52
N VAL A 9 -1.24 -0.84 -7.25
CA VAL A 9 -0.36 -1.36 -6.20
C VAL A 9 -0.03 -2.84 -6.45
N LYS A 10 -1.00 -3.64 -6.90
CA LYS A 10 -0.76 -5.05 -7.23
C LYS A 10 0.22 -5.19 -8.39
N ASP A 11 0.06 -4.40 -9.44
CA ASP A 11 0.93 -4.44 -10.62
C ASP A 11 2.33 -3.93 -10.28
N ARG A 12 2.45 -2.85 -9.50
CA ARG A 12 3.75 -2.29 -9.07
C ARG A 12 4.58 -3.27 -8.24
N TYR A 13 3.95 -3.99 -7.30
CA TYR A 13 4.65 -4.92 -6.41
C TYR A 13 4.54 -6.39 -6.87
N HIS A 14 3.89 -6.66 -8.01
CA HIS A 14 3.57 -8.00 -8.50
C HIS A 14 2.94 -8.92 -7.43
N ILE A 15 2.05 -8.36 -6.61
CA ILE A 15 1.38 -9.08 -5.51
C ILE A 15 -0.08 -9.39 -5.83
N SER A 16 -0.59 -10.44 -5.20
CA SER A 16 -2.01 -10.78 -5.24
C SER A 16 -2.82 -9.95 -4.25
N THR A 17 -4.14 -9.85 -4.49
CA THR A 17 -5.06 -9.08 -3.63
C THR A 17 -5.04 -9.57 -2.18
N THR A 18 -4.82 -10.88 -1.98
CA THR A 18 -4.71 -11.51 -0.66
C THR A 18 -3.47 -11.02 0.10
N THR A 19 -2.34 -10.86 -0.58
CA THR A 19 -1.11 -10.30 0.00
C THR A 19 -1.31 -8.85 0.38
N LEU A 20 -1.94 -8.05 -0.48
CA LEU A 20 -2.30 -6.67 -0.16
C LEU A 20 -3.24 -6.58 1.06
N TRP A 21 -4.24 -7.47 1.14
CA TRP A 21 -5.13 -7.53 2.31
C TRP A 21 -4.36 -7.91 3.59
N ARG A 22 -3.41 -8.85 3.49
CA ARG A 22 -2.52 -9.19 4.61
C ARG A 22 -1.65 -8.01 5.02
N TRP A 23 -1.08 -7.25 4.09
CA TRP A 23 -0.28 -6.06 4.39
C TRP A 23 -1.11 -5.00 5.11
N CYS A 24 -2.34 -4.79 4.66
CA CYS A 24 -3.28 -3.87 5.29
C CYS A 24 -3.70 -4.31 6.71
N LYS A 25 -3.62 -5.61 7.03
CA LYS A 25 -3.97 -6.18 8.33
C LYS A 25 -2.76 -6.43 9.24
N SER A 26 -1.57 -6.51 8.66
CA SER A 26 -0.33 -6.81 9.36
C SER A 26 0.30 -5.51 9.84
N GLU A 27 0.20 -5.25 11.14
CA GLU A 27 0.82 -4.10 11.81
C GLU A 27 2.35 -4.11 11.66
N SER A 28 2.95 -5.29 11.50
CA SER A 28 4.40 -5.45 11.28
C SER A 28 4.88 -4.80 9.98
N ILE A 29 4.01 -4.68 8.99
CA ILE A 29 4.33 -4.06 7.70
C ILE A 29 3.98 -2.57 7.74
N ALA A 30 3.07 -2.11 8.60
CA ALA A 30 2.64 -0.71 8.71
C ALA A 30 2.26 -0.08 7.37
N PHE A 31 1.63 -0.86 6.47
CA PHE A 31 1.21 -0.39 5.16
C PHE A 31 0.13 0.70 5.30
N PRO A 32 0.16 1.79 4.49
CA PRO A 32 -0.79 2.87 4.63
C PRO A 32 -2.24 2.40 4.43
N PRO A 33 -3.17 2.90 5.25
CA PRO A 33 -4.56 2.48 5.19
C PRO A 33 -5.20 2.91 3.86
N PRO A 34 -6.02 2.05 3.23
CA PRO A 34 -6.73 2.40 2.01
C PRO A 34 -7.76 3.49 2.29
N ILE A 35 -7.76 4.53 1.47
CA ILE A 35 -8.84 5.51 1.39
C ILE A 35 -9.98 4.87 0.60
N VAL A 36 -11.09 4.60 1.30
CA VAL A 36 -12.28 4.02 0.68
C VAL A 36 -13.10 5.16 0.08
N LEU A 37 -13.07 5.30 -1.24
CA LEU A 37 -13.94 6.23 -1.95
C LEU A 37 -15.07 5.45 -2.60
N SER A 38 -16.25 5.52 -1.99
CA SER A 38 -17.47 4.78 -2.34
C SER A 38 -17.26 3.25 -2.34
N ARG A 39 -16.74 2.68 -3.43
CA ARG A 39 -16.54 1.23 -3.60
C ARG A 39 -15.11 0.84 -4.00
N ARG A 40 -14.21 1.83 -4.10
CA ARG A 40 -12.81 1.64 -4.51
C ARG A 40 -11.87 1.95 -3.36
N LYS A 41 -10.85 1.10 -3.19
CA LYS A 41 -9.74 1.33 -2.28
C LYS A 41 -8.64 2.07 -3.05
N LEU A 42 -8.38 3.29 -2.62
CA LEU A 42 -7.35 4.17 -3.16
C LEU A 42 -6.22 4.31 -2.14
N PHE A 43 -5.00 4.36 -2.61
CA PHE A 43 -3.80 4.56 -1.81
C PHE A 43 -3.15 5.85 -2.30
N LYS A 44 -2.75 6.74 -1.39
CA LYS A 44 -1.97 7.91 -1.78
C LYS A 44 -0.58 7.46 -2.18
N GLU A 45 -0.13 7.85 -3.37
CA GLU A 45 1.22 7.52 -3.83
C GLU A 45 2.29 8.03 -2.85
N GLU A 46 2.09 9.24 -2.31
CA GLU A 46 2.98 9.86 -1.31
C GLU A 46 3.11 9.02 -0.04
N GLU A 47 2.02 8.41 0.44
CA GLU A 47 2.05 7.55 1.63
C GLU A 47 2.71 6.20 1.33
N VAL A 48 2.48 5.65 0.13
CA VAL A 48 3.15 4.41 -0.32
C VAL A 48 4.66 4.64 -0.44
N GLU A 49 5.11 5.77 -0.99
CA GLU A 49 6.53 6.13 -1.06
C GLU A 49 7.14 6.41 0.31
N ALA A 50 6.41 7.08 1.22
CA ALA A 50 6.86 7.32 2.58
C ALA A 50 7.01 5.99 3.36
N TRP A 51 6.07 5.07 3.13
CA TRP A 51 6.13 3.72 3.66
C TRP A 51 7.32 2.94 3.11
N GLU A 52 7.56 2.98 1.79
CA GLU A 52 8.69 2.31 1.14
C GLU A 52 10.02 2.81 1.69
N ARG A 53 10.16 4.13 1.87
CA ARG A 53 11.33 4.75 2.52
C ARG A 53 11.50 4.31 3.97
N SER A 54 10.42 4.22 4.74
CA SER A 54 10.46 3.74 6.13
C SER A 54 10.86 2.27 6.20
N ARG A 55 10.37 1.45 5.28
CA ARG A 55 10.71 0.02 5.18
C ARG A 55 12.16 -0.21 4.77
N ALA A 56 12.67 0.55 3.80
CA ALA A 56 14.08 0.49 3.41
C ALA A 56 15.03 0.84 4.58
N LYS A 57 14.58 1.73 5.47
CA LYS A 57 15.33 2.14 6.66
C LYS A 57 15.30 1.11 7.80
N ALA A 58 14.25 0.29 7.87
CA ALA A 58 14.10 -0.76 8.88
C ALA A 58 14.79 -2.09 8.49
N ALA A 59 15.20 -2.23 7.22
CA ALA A 59 15.90 -3.40 6.71
C ALA A 59 17.45 -3.25 6.72
N ALA A 60 17.98 -2.15 7.27
CA ALA A 60 19.40 -1.85 7.44
C ALA A 60 19.79 -1.94 8.91
#